data_AF-A0A366XPH5-F1
#
_entry.id   AF-A0A366XPH5-F1
#
_cell.length_a   1.000
_cell.length_b   1.000
_cell.length_c   1.000
_cell.angle_alpha   90.00
_cell.angle_beta   90.00
_cell.angle_gamma   90.00
#
_symmetry.space_group_name_H-M   'P 1'
#
loop_
_entity.id
_entity.type
_entity.pdbx_description
1 polymer ?
#
loop_
_entity_poly.entity_id
_entity_poly.type
_entity_poly.pdbx_seq_one_letter_code
_entity_poly.pdbx_strand_id
1 'polypeptide(L)'
;MDEQREDVGALVISLDFELHWGLRDLYRADDPYIKRILHAREVIPKLLDLFEKHEIAATWAVVGFLFAKSRAELAMYSPKERPNYIHSHLNPYREIVGDTECEDPLNFASSLIKQIQQ
;
A
#
# COMPACT_ATOMS: atom_id res chain seq x y z
N MET A 1 46.62 7.84 0.36
CA MET A 1 46.31 6.77 -0.60
C MET A 1 44.87 7.04 -1.01
N ASP A 2 44.66 7.47 -2.25
CA ASP A 2 43.33 7.59 -2.82
C ASP A 2 42.79 6.17 -3.02
N GLU A 3 41.82 5.78 -2.20
CA GLU A 3 41.00 4.61 -2.49
C GLU A 3 40.15 4.94 -3.72
N GLN A 4 40.56 4.40 -4.87
CA GLN A 4 39.70 4.31 -6.04
C GLN A 4 38.45 3.53 -5.64
N ARG A 5 37.32 4.23 -5.46
CA ARG A 5 36.01 3.58 -5.40
C ARG A 5 35.80 2.85 -6.73
N GLU A 6 35.69 1.53 -6.68
CA GLU A 6 35.11 0.78 -7.80
C GLU A 6 33.66 1.25 -8.00
N ASP A 7 33.29 1.62 -9.22
CA ASP A 7 31.91 1.91 -9.59
C ASP A 7 31.11 0.60 -9.59
N VAL A 8 30.69 0.18 -8.40
CA VAL A 8 29.80 -0.97 -8.21
C VAL A 8 28.36 -0.55 -8.53
N GLY A 9 27.72 -1.29 -9.43
CA GLY A 9 26.30 -1.13 -9.72
C GLY A 9 25.44 -1.53 -8.51
N ALA A 10 24.30 -0.86 -8.34
CA ALA A 10 23.33 -1.17 -7.29
C ALA A 10 22.08 -1.84 -7.88
N LEU A 11 21.59 -2.87 -7.20
CA LEU A 11 20.22 -3.37 -7.39
C LEU A 11 19.31 -2.66 -6.39
N VAL A 12 18.29 -1.96 -6.89
CA VAL A 12 17.30 -1.25 -6.07
C VAL A 12 15.95 -1.94 -6.21
N ILE A 13 15.37 -2.34 -5.08
CA ILE A 13 14.02 -2.90 -5.02
C ILE A 13 13.09 -1.86 -4.38
N SER A 14 12.14 -1.36 -5.17
CA SER A 14 11.05 -0.49 -4.72
C SER A 14 9.72 -1.18 -5.00
N LEU A 15 8.87 -1.27 -3.99
CA LEU A 15 7.59 -1.97 -4.06
C LEU A 15 6.45 -1.00 -3.75
N ASP A 16 5.49 -0.91 -4.66
CA ASP A 16 4.27 -0.14 -4.44
C ASP A 16 3.24 -1.01 -3.72
N PHE A 17 2.75 -0.54 -2.58
CA PHE A 17 1.75 -1.21 -1.77
C PHE A 17 0.44 -0.41 -1.78
N GLU A 18 -0.48 -0.84 -2.65
CA GLU A 18 -1.69 -0.07 -2.98
C GLU A 18 -3.01 -0.82 -2.67
N LEU A 19 -3.01 -2.16 -2.69
CA LEU A 19 -4.21 -3.00 -2.62
C LEU A 19 -5.31 -2.51 -3.60
N HIS A 20 -6.54 -2.30 -3.12
CA HIS A 20 -7.66 -1.83 -3.94
C HIS A 20 -7.42 -0.43 -4.54
N TRP A 21 -6.63 0.42 -3.87
CA TRP A 21 -6.43 1.80 -4.30
C TRP A 21 -5.74 1.94 -5.66
N GLY A 22 -4.88 0.98 -6.02
CA GLY A 22 -4.23 0.93 -7.35
C GLY A 22 -5.12 0.40 -8.47
N LEU A 23 -6.33 -0.08 -8.14
CA LEU A 23 -7.21 -0.77 -9.09
C LEU A 23 -8.65 -0.25 -9.10
N ARG A 24 -8.97 0.75 -8.27
CA ARG A 24 -10.32 1.28 -8.04
C ARG A 24 -11.01 1.86 -9.29
N ASP A 25 -10.25 2.30 -10.28
CA ASP A 25 -10.75 2.84 -11.55
C ASP A 25 -10.97 1.75 -12.62
N LEU A 26 -10.37 0.57 -12.42
CA LEU A 26 -10.45 -0.56 -13.35
C LEU A 26 -11.45 -1.62 -12.90
N TYR A 27 -11.57 -1.85 -11.59
CA TYR A 27 -12.37 -2.93 -11.03
C TYR A 27 -13.22 -2.44 -9.86
N ARG A 28 -14.40 -3.02 -9.72
CA ARG A 28 -15.30 -2.78 -8.59
C ARG A 28 -14.89 -3.67 -7.42
N ALA A 29 -15.20 -3.27 -6.18
CA ALA A 29 -14.83 -4.03 -4.98
C ALA A 29 -15.35 -5.49 -4.96
N ASP A 30 -16.47 -5.77 -5.65
CA ASP A 30 -17.06 -7.11 -5.77
C ASP A 30 -16.46 -7.96 -6.91
N ASP A 31 -15.55 -7.40 -7.70
CA ASP A 31 -14.93 -8.09 -8.82
C ASP A 31 -14.08 -9.29 -8.32
N PRO A 32 -14.23 -10.49 -8.94
CA PRO A 32 -13.43 -11.65 -8.59
C PRO A 32 -11.92 -11.42 -8.65
N TYR A 33 -11.46 -10.50 -9.50
CA TYR A 33 -10.06 -10.10 -9.58
C TYR A 33 -9.59 -9.39 -8.31
N ILE A 34 -10.42 -8.52 -7.73
CA ILE A 34 -10.11 -7.81 -6.48
C ILE A 34 -9.87 -8.80 -5.33
N LYS A 35 -10.57 -9.93 -5.29
CA LYS A 35 -10.34 -10.98 -4.27
C LYS A 35 -8.92 -11.55 -4.30
N ARG A 36 -8.26 -11.56 -5.47
CA ARG A 36 -6.87 -12.03 -5.60
C ARG A 36 -5.88 -11.07 -4.93
N ILE A 37 -6.21 -9.78 -4.86
CA ILE A 37 -5.37 -8.77 -4.21
C ILE A 37 -5.21 -9.08 -2.72
N LEU A 38 -6.23 -9.65 -2.08
CA LEU A 38 -6.15 -10.03 -0.67
C LEU A 38 -5.03 -11.04 -0.39
N HIS A 39 -4.60 -11.80 -1.39
CA HIS A 39 -3.45 -12.68 -1.26
C HIS A 39 -2.14 -11.92 -0.97
N ALA A 40 -2.04 -10.63 -1.31
CA ALA A 40 -0.91 -9.79 -0.92
C ALA A 40 -0.70 -9.78 0.60
N ARG A 41 -1.77 -9.90 1.40
CA ARG A 41 -1.68 -9.99 2.86
C ARG A 41 -0.97 -11.24 3.37
N GLU A 42 -0.98 -12.31 2.58
CA GLU A 42 -0.25 -13.55 2.86
C GLU A 42 1.16 -13.54 2.27
N VAL A 43 1.36 -12.81 1.16
CA VAL A 43 2.64 -12.75 0.44
C VAL A 43 3.62 -11.78 1.08
N ILE A 44 3.15 -10.62 1.55
CA ILE A 44 4.02 -9.58 2.12
C ILE A 44 4.86 -10.12 3.30
N PRO A 45 4.29 -10.83 4.30
CA PRO A 45 5.10 -11.38 5.39
C PRO A 45 6.19 -12.34 4.90
N LYS A 46 5.87 -13.18 3.90
CA LYS A 46 6.84 -14.11 3.30
C LYS A 46 7.94 -13.39 2.51
N LEU A 47 7.62 -12.26 1.88
CA LEU A 47 8.61 -11.42 1.21
C LEU A 47 9.53 -10.74 2.24
N LEU A 48 8.98 -10.27 3.36
CA LEU A 48 9.76 -9.70 4.45
C LEU A 48 10.73 -10.74 5.02
N ASP A 49 10.26 -11.95 5.32
CA ASP A 49 11.11 -13.07 5.77
C ASP A 49 12.22 -13.38 4.76
N LEU A 50 11.91 -13.34 3.46
CA LEU A 50 12.89 -13.59 2.40
C LEU A 50 13.92 -12.47 2.30
N PHE A 51 13.49 -11.22 2.40
CA PHE A 51 14.39 -10.07 2.38
C PHE A 51 15.30 -10.06 3.60
N GLU A 52 14.77 -10.34 4.79
CA GLU A 52 15.57 -10.48 6.01
C GLU A 52 16.58 -11.62 5.88
N LYS A 53 16.15 -12.82 5.46
CA LYS A 53 17.02 -13.99 5.28
C LYS A 53 18.20 -13.74 4.34
N HIS A 54 18.01 -12.90 3.32
CA HIS A 54 19.00 -12.61 2.30
C HIS A 54 19.65 -11.23 2.45
N GLU A 55 19.39 -10.53 3.56
CA GLU A 55 19.92 -9.19 3.85
C GLU A 55 19.63 -8.18 2.71
N ILE A 56 18.45 -8.30 2.10
CA ILE A 56 18.00 -7.45 0.99
C ILE A 56 17.31 -6.21 1.55
N ALA A 57 17.87 -5.04 1.24
CA ALA A 57 17.19 -3.78 1.48
C ALA A 57 16.12 -3.53 0.39
N ALA A 58 14.91 -3.20 0.83
CA ALA A 58 13.81 -2.81 -0.06
C ALA A 58 13.11 -1.55 0.47
N THR A 59 12.58 -0.74 -0.44
CA THR A 59 11.74 0.42 -0.11
C THR A 59 10.30 0.12 -0.46
N TRP A 60 9.36 0.52 0.39
CA TRP A 60 7.93 0.34 0.19
C TRP A 60 7.24 1.69 0.06
N ALA A 61 6.63 1.96 -1.09
CA ALA A 61 5.78 3.12 -1.32
C ALA A 61 4.33 2.73 -1.00
N VAL A 62 3.79 3.24 0.10
CA VAL A 62 2.48 2.81 0.60
C VAL A 62 1.43 3.89 0.36
N VAL A 63 0.25 3.51 -0.17
CA VAL A 63 -0.88 4.43 -0.32
C VAL A 63 -1.35 4.93 1.05
N GLY A 64 -1.46 6.26 1.20
CA GLY A 64 -1.77 6.92 2.47
C GLY A 64 -3.06 6.43 3.15
N PHE A 65 -4.09 6.10 2.37
CA PHE A 65 -5.36 5.58 2.90
C PHE A 65 -5.19 4.28 3.70
N LEU A 66 -4.22 3.44 3.33
CA LEU A 66 -3.97 2.13 3.97
C LEU A 66 -3.48 2.26 5.42
N PHE A 67 -2.92 3.42 5.80
CA PHE A 67 -2.40 3.65 7.16
C PHE A 67 -3.49 3.80 8.21
N ALA A 68 -4.70 4.22 7.83
CA ALA A 68 -5.80 4.37 8.78
C ALA A 68 -6.25 3.00 9.31
N LYS A 69 -6.58 2.93 10.59
CA LYS A 69 -7.12 1.72 11.24
C LYS A 69 -8.64 1.64 11.11
N SER A 70 -9.27 2.76 10.81
CA SER A 70 -10.73 2.88 10.69
C SER A 70 -11.17 3.99 9.75
N ARG A 71 -12.43 3.92 9.33
CA ARG A 71 -13.08 5.01 8.56
C ARG A 71 -13.07 6.35 9.30
N ALA A 72 -13.23 6.32 10.63
CA ALA A 72 -13.18 7.53 11.45
C ALA A 72 -11.78 8.17 11.43
N GLU A 73 -10.73 7.36 11.58
CA GLU A 73 -9.35 7.82 11.51
C GLU A 73 -9.00 8.32 10.09
N LEU A 74 -9.49 7.64 9.05
CA LEU A 74 -9.32 8.08 7.67
C LEU A 74 -9.93 9.47 7.42
N ALA A 75 -11.13 9.70 7.95
CA ALA A 75 -11.78 11.01 7.88
C ALA A 75 -10.99 12.09 8.64
N MET A 76 -10.37 11.74 9.78
CA MET A 76 -9.56 12.66 10.57
C MET A 76 -8.28 13.10 9.84
N TYR A 77 -7.60 12.17 9.16
CA TYR A 77 -6.38 12.47 8.39
C TYR A 77 -6.65 12.97 6.96
N SER A 78 -7.90 12.90 6.49
CA SER A 78 -8.25 13.42 5.19
C SER A 78 -7.98 14.93 5.10
N PRO A 79 -7.41 15.42 3.99
CA PRO A 79 -7.15 16.84 3.85
C PRO A 79 -8.47 17.62 3.82
N LYS A 80 -8.45 18.81 4.46
CA LYS A 80 -9.60 19.73 4.48
C LYS A 80 -9.89 20.26 3.08
N GLU A 81 -8.84 20.57 2.33
CA GLU A 81 -8.91 20.96 0.93
C GLU A 81 -8.69 19.73 0.06
N ARG A 82 -9.67 19.38 -0.77
CA ARG A 82 -9.61 18.20 -1.64
C ARG A 82 -9.44 18.63 -3.09
N PRO A 83 -8.67 17.86 -3.89
CA PRO A 83 -8.56 18.12 -5.31
C PRO A 83 -9.93 18.00 -6.00
N ASN A 84 -10.15 18.88 -6.98
CA ASN A 84 -11.30 18.80 -7.87
C ASN A 84 -10.98 17.87 -9.04
N TYR A 85 -11.76 16.82 -9.18
CA TYR A 85 -11.65 15.88 -10.30
C TYR A 85 -12.73 16.18 -11.32
N ILE A 86 -12.33 16.44 -12.57
CA ILE A 86 -13.27 16.57 -13.70
C ILE A 86 -14.09 15.29 -13.84
N HIS A 87 -13.41 14.15 -13.75
CA HIS A 87 -14.03 12.83 -13.78
C HIS A 87 -14.25 12.32 -12.36
N SER A 88 -15.50 12.39 -11.89
CA SER A 88 -15.87 12.06 -10.51
C SER A 88 -15.51 10.63 -10.08
N HIS A 89 -15.48 9.68 -11.02
CA HIS A 89 -15.07 8.29 -10.74
C HIS A 89 -13.57 8.15 -10.42
N LEU A 90 -12.73 9.09 -10.84
CA LEU A 90 -11.31 9.13 -10.50
C LEU A 90 -11.04 9.75 -9.12
N ASN A 91 -12.07 10.24 -8.41
CA ASN A 91 -11.91 10.84 -7.10
C ASN A 91 -11.84 9.77 -5.99
N PRO A 92 -10.68 9.52 -5.36
CA PRO A 92 -10.52 8.48 -4.35
C PRO A 92 -11.28 8.79 -3.05
N TYR A 93 -11.57 10.06 -2.76
CA TYR A 93 -12.29 10.47 -1.55
C TYR A 93 -13.79 10.17 -1.60
N ARG A 94 -14.28 9.61 -2.72
CA ARG A 94 -15.67 9.15 -2.87
C ARG A 94 -15.83 7.66 -2.61
N GLU A 95 -14.72 6.93 -2.40
CA GLU A 95 -14.78 5.51 -2.11
C GLU A 95 -15.55 5.23 -0.82
N ILE A 96 -16.40 4.21 -0.88
CA ILE A 96 -17.13 3.72 0.28
C ILE A 96 -16.27 2.63 0.91
N VAL A 97 -15.78 2.90 2.12
CA VAL A 97 -14.94 1.96 2.88
C VAL A 97 -15.69 1.43 4.11
N GLY A 98 -15.34 0.21 4.52
CA GLY A 98 -15.83 -0.39 5.78
C GLY A 98 -15.29 0.34 7.02
N ASP A 99 -15.66 -0.13 8.22
CA ASP A 99 -15.32 0.60 9.44
C ASP A 99 -13.89 0.34 9.91
N THR A 100 -13.34 -0.86 9.68
CA THR A 100 -12.01 -1.27 10.15
C THR A 100 -11.30 -2.17 9.14
N GLU A 101 -10.01 -2.39 9.37
CA GLU A 101 -9.21 -3.34 8.58
C GLU A 101 -9.73 -4.79 8.61
N CYS A 102 -10.38 -5.21 9.69
CA CYS A 102 -10.97 -6.55 9.79
C CYS A 102 -12.19 -6.69 8.85
N GLU A 103 -12.99 -5.64 8.77
CA GLU A 103 -14.21 -5.62 7.95
C GLU A 103 -13.92 -5.30 6.48
N ASP A 104 -12.90 -4.48 6.22
CA ASP A 104 -12.50 -4.03 4.90
C ASP A 104 -10.97 -4.15 4.71
N PRO A 105 -10.48 -5.39 4.52
CA PRO A 105 -9.06 -5.66 4.34
C PRO A 105 -8.51 -5.19 2.99
N LEU A 106 -9.38 -4.68 2.10
CA LEU A 106 -9.03 -4.13 0.79
C LEU A 106 -8.59 -2.67 0.88
N ASN A 107 -9.25 -1.88 1.74
CA ASN A 107 -9.04 -0.44 1.84
C ASN A 107 -8.16 -0.01 3.02
N PHE A 108 -7.91 -0.90 3.99
CA PHE A 108 -7.03 -0.67 5.13
C PHE A 108 -5.97 -1.76 5.24
N ALA A 109 -4.77 -1.40 5.71
CA ALA A 109 -3.68 -2.34 5.93
C ALA A 109 -2.71 -1.93 7.05
N SER A 110 -3.19 -1.16 8.03
CA SER A 110 -2.38 -0.64 9.14
C SER A 110 -1.56 -1.72 9.86
N SER A 111 -2.10 -2.93 10.00
CA SER A 111 -1.42 -4.05 10.64
C SER A 111 -0.26 -4.60 9.80
N LEU A 112 -0.40 -4.60 8.48
CA LEU A 112 0.61 -5.09 7.55
C LEU A 112 1.73 -4.06 7.35
N ILE A 113 1.38 -2.77 7.32
CA ILE A 113 2.35 -1.67 7.29
C ILE A 113 3.28 -1.72 8.51
N LYS A 114 2.77 -2.07 9.69
CA LYS A 114 3.61 -2.26 10.88
C LYS A 114 4.60 -3.41 10.76
N GLN A 115 4.33 -4.41 9.92
CA GLN A 115 5.28 -5.48 9.63
C GLN A 115 6.36 -4.97 8.67
N ILE A 116 5.97 -4.17 7.67
CA ILE A 116 6.90 -3.54 6.71
C ILE A 116 7.89 -2.57 7.39
N GLN A 117 7.51 -1.95 8.50
CA GLN A 117 8.34 -0.99 9.24
C GLN A 117 9.44 -1.62 10.12
N GLN A 118 9.40 -2.94 10.32
CA GLN A 118 10.38 -3.66 11.15
C GLN A 118 11.62 -4.00 10.32
#